data_AF-A0A840A2B8-F1
#
_entry.id   AF-A0A840A2B8-F1
#
_cell.length_a   1.000
_cell.length_b   1.000
_cell.length_c   1.000
_cell.angle_alpha   90.00
_cell.angle_beta   90.00
_cell.angle_gamma   90.00
#
_symmetry.space_group_name_H-M   'P 1'
#
loop_
_entity.id
_entity.type
_entity.pdbx_description
1 polymer ?
#
loop_
_entity_poly.entity_id
_entity_poly.type
_entity_poly.pdbx_seq_one_letter_code
_entity_poly.pdbx_strand_id
1 'polypeptide(L)'
;MDYANLSSDPASAGLAARRFAAALAQEALLEQTARLEATLTGGLESLLAVEQALDLAWPSAAPTCELIWATEAAPEGLRLRAYDEAGRLLLARAYGRAEVKRG
;
A
#
# COMPACT_ATOMS: atom_id res chain seq x y z
N MET A 1 1.54 -15.42 4.84
CA MET A 1 0.90 -14.20 4.30
C MET A 1 0.25 -13.49 5.47
N ASP A 2 0.81 -12.35 5.88
CA ASP A 2 0.25 -11.53 6.95
C ASP A 2 -0.88 -10.68 6.38
N TYR A 3 -2.13 -11.06 6.65
CA TYR A 3 -3.31 -10.30 6.22
C TYR A 3 -3.64 -9.25 7.27
N ALA A 4 -3.31 -7.99 7.00
CA ALA A 4 -3.81 -6.87 7.78
C ALA A 4 -5.19 -6.44 7.25
N ASN A 5 -6.16 -6.34 8.16
CA ASN A 5 -7.57 -6.10 7.87
C ASN A 5 -7.82 -4.67 7.33
N LEU A 6 -8.45 -4.57 6.16
CA LEU A 6 -8.89 -3.31 5.55
C LEU A 6 -10.40 -3.10 5.75
N SER A 7 -10.76 -1.99 6.40
CA SER A 7 -12.15 -1.51 6.44
C SER A 7 -12.49 -0.79 5.12
N SER A 8 -13.79 -0.65 4.82
CA SER A 8 -14.31 0.13 3.68
C SER A 8 -14.13 1.65 3.84
N ASP A 9 -13.63 2.10 4.98
CA ASP A 9 -13.32 3.50 5.27
C ASP A 9 -12.01 3.93 4.57
N PRO A 10 -12.00 5.02 3.78
CA PRO A 10 -10.79 5.56 3.15
C PRO A 10 -9.59 5.74 4.09
N ALA A 11 -9.84 6.07 5.36
CA ALA A 11 -8.78 6.22 6.35
C ALA A 11 -8.02 4.89 6.62
N SER A 12 -8.66 3.75 6.39
CA SER A 12 -8.04 2.43 6.56
C SER A 12 -7.04 2.11 5.45
N ALA A 13 -7.27 2.58 4.22
CA ALA A 13 -6.32 2.46 3.11
C ALA A 13 -5.08 3.32 3.36
N GLY A 14 -5.27 4.56 3.83
CA GLY A 14 -4.16 5.41 4.27
C GLY A 14 -3.37 4.81 5.44
N LEU A 15 -4.04 4.21 6.43
CA LEU A 15 -3.37 3.52 7.54
C LEU A 15 -2.55 2.31 7.05
N ALA A 16 -3.05 1.54 6.10
CA ALA A 16 -2.32 0.42 5.50
C ALA A 16 -1.05 0.90 4.78
N ALA A 17 -1.13 2.00 4.02
CA ALA A 17 0.02 2.63 3.39
C ALA A 17 1.06 3.12 4.41
N ARG A 18 0.62 3.75 5.52
CA ARG A 18 1.53 4.16 6.61
C ARG A 18 2.23 2.96 7.24
N ARG A 19 1.50 1.86 7.46
CA ARG A 19 2.08 0.61 7.98
C ARG A 19 3.11 0.01 7.02
N PHE A 20 2.85 0.08 5.72
CA PHE A 20 3.79 -0.37 4.70
C PHE A 20 5.07 0.46 4.72
N ALA A 21 4.96 1.79 4.75
CA ALA A 21 6.13 2.66 4.81
C ALA A 21 6.90 2.52 6.13
N ALA A 22 6.22 2.30 7.25
CA ALA A 22 6.86 1.96 8.52
C ALA A 22 7.63 0.63 8.44
N ALA A 23 7.13 -0.37 7.72
CA ALA A 23 7.85 -1.62 7.49
C ALA A 23 9.11 -1.39 6.62
N LEU A 24 9.02 -0.58 5.57
CA LEU A 24 10.21 -0.18 4.80
C LEU A 24 11.26 0.52 5.69
N ALA A 25 10.84 1.39 6.61
CA ALA A 25 11.74 2.07 7.54
C ALA A 25 12.41 1.08 8.50
N GLN A 26 11.63 0.15 9.07
CA GLN A 26 12.13 -0.89 9.98
C GLN A 26 13.13 -1.83 9.31
N GLU A 27 12.93 -2.12 8.03
CA GLU A 27 13.81 -2.98 7.22
C GLU A 27 14.96 -2.19 6.55
N ALA A 28 15.10 -0.89 6.82
CA ALA A 28 16.10 0.00 6.20
C ALA A 28 16.04 0.03 4.66
N LEU A 29 14.83 -0.10 4.09
CA LEU A 29 14.55 -0.15 2.66
C LEU A 29 14.07 1.19 2.08
N LEU A 30 13.79 2.21 2.91
CA LEU A 30 13.27 3.51 2.44
C LEU A 30 14.19 4.18 1.42
N GLU A 31 15.50 4.24 1.69
CA GLU A 31 16.48 4.86 0.80
C GLU A 31 16.78 4.03 -0.46
N GLN A 32 16.48 2.72 -0.40
CA GLN A 32 16.67 1.81 -1.53
C GLN A 32 15.44 1.78 -2.45
N THR A 33 14.31 2.28 -1.98
CA THR A 33 13.06 2.28 -2.73
C THR A 33 13.09 3.41 -3.75
N ALA A 34 13.11 3.05 -5.03
CA ALA A 34 13.05 3.99 -6.15
C ALA A 34 11.64 4.09 -6.75
N ARG A 35 10.84 3.03 -6.61
CA ARG A 35 9.48 2.94 -7.14
C ARG A 35 8.54 2.24 -6.18
N LEU A 36 7.33 2.77 -6.06
CA LEU A 36 6.21 2.16 -5.36
C LEU A 36 5.10 1.81 -6.34
N GLU A 37 4.39 0.74 -6.05
CA GLU A 37 3.18 0.34 -6.77
C GLU A 37 2.08 0.06 -5.75
N ALA A 38 0.96 0.76 -5.87
CA ALA A 38 -0.23 0.56 -5.06
C ALA A 38 -1.38 0.11 -5.96
N THR A 39 -1.82 -1.13 -5.80
CA THR A 39 -3.04 -1.63 -6.45
C THR A 39 -4.17 -1.66 -5.46
N LEU A 40 -5.24 -0.91 -5.73
CA LEU A 40 -6.41 -0.83 -4.86
C LEU A 40 -7.68 -1.19 -5.64
N THR A 41 -8.51 -2.01 -5.03
CA THR A 41 -9.92 -2.18 -5.40
C THR A 41 -10.76 -1.36 -4.40
N GLY A 42 -11.57 -0.40 -4.85
CA GLY A 42 -12.35 0.46 -3.97
C GLY A 42 -12.65 1.83 -4.56
N GLY A 43 -13.00 2.81 -3.72
CA GLY A 43 -13.31 4.17 -4.14
C GLY A 43 -12.07 5.05 -4.36
N LEU A 44 -12.22 6.10 -5.17
CA LEU A 44 -11.18 7.09 -5.47
C LEU A 44 -10.61 7.75 -4.19
N GLU A 45 -11.46 8.02 -3.20
CA GLU A 45 -11.05 8.62 -1.92
C GLU A 45 -10.03 7.76 -1.18
N SER A 46 -10.15 6.43 -1.28
CA SER A 46 -9.20 5.50 -0.67
C SER A 46 -7.86 5.51 -1.41
N LEU A 47 -7.86 5.75 -2.73
CA LEU A 47 -6.65 5.86 -3.54
C LEU A 47 -5.90 7.16 -3.22
N LEU A 48 -6.61 8.27 -3.07
CA LEU A 48 -6.03 9.55 -2.62
C LEU A 48 -5.47 9.45 -1.19
N ALA A 49 -6.16 8.74 -0.28
CA ALA A 49 -5.66 8.52 1.07
C ALA A 49 -4.37 7.69 1.10
N VAL A 50 -4.22 6.72 0.18
CA VAL A 50 -2.98 5.95 0.01
C VAL A 50 -1.86 6.83 -0.53
N GLU A 51 -2.12 7.61 -1.58
CA GLU A 51 -1.14 8.51 -2.17
C GLU A 51 -0.58 9.50 -1.14
N GLN A 52 -1.45 10.20 -0.43
CA GLN A 52 -1.04 11.15 0.61
C GLN A 52 -0.24 10.47 1.73
N ALA A 53 -0.66 9.27 2.15
CA ALA A 53 0.03 8.52 3.19
C ALA A 53 1.44 8.08 2.77
N LEU A 54 1.62 7.72 1.50
CA LEU A 54 2.92 7.36 0.96
C LEU A 54 3.81 8.59 0.79
N ASP A 55 3.29 9.69 0.24
CA ASP A 55 4.05 10.93 0.05
C ASP A 55 4.63 11.47 1.36
N LEU A 56 3.83 11.46 2.43
CA LEU A 56 4.25 11.89 3.77
C LEU A 56 5.25 10.97 4.46
N ALA A 57 5.49 9.76 3.95
CA ALA A 57 6.35 8.78 4.61
C ALA A 57 7.84 8.93 4.27
N TRP A 58 8.18 9.69 3.23
CA TRP A 58 9.58 9.94 2.86
C TRP A 58 10.09 11.24 3.49
N PRO A 59 11.28 11.21 4.14
CA PRO A 59 11.84 12.39 4.79
C PRO A 59 12.42 13.43 3.83
N SER A 60 12.62 13.10 2.55
CA SER A 60 13.23 13.97 1.55
C SER A 60 12.43 14.02 0.26
N ALA A 61 12.67 13.09 -0.66
CA ALA A 61 11.98 12.95 -1.93
C ALA A 61 11.27 11.60 -1.95
N ALA A 62 9.96 11.62 -2.19
CA ALA A 62 9.20 10.40 -2.37
C ALA A 62 9.61 9.71 -3.69
N PRO A 63 9.68 8.37 -3.71
CA PRO A 63 9.90 7.60 -4.93
C PRO A 63 8.71 7.76 -5.87
N THR A 64 8.91 7.39 -7.14
CA THR A 64 7.80 7.38 -8.10
C THR A 64 6.71 6.41 -7.63
N CYS A 65 5.47 6.88 -7.50
CA CYS A 65 4.35 6.08 -7.05
C CYS A 65 3.39 5.79 -8.20
N GLU A 66 3.24 4.51 -8.54
CA GLU A 66 2.27 4.03 -9.53
C GLU A 66 1.00 3.58 -8.81
N LEU A 67 -0.10 4.31 -9.02
CA LEU A 67 -1.42 3.97 -8.47
C LEU A 67 -2.25 3.24 -9.52
N ILE A 68 -2.61 2.00 -9.22
CA ILE A 68 -3.39 1.13 -10.10
C ILE A 68 -4.77 0.93 -9.48
N TRP A 69 -5.79 1.44 -10.15
CA TRP A 69 -7.17 1.16 -9.76
C TRP A 69 -7.63 -0.14 -10.41
N ALA A 70 -7.88 -1.16 -9.58
CA ALA A 70 -8.35 -2.46 -10.04
C ALA A 70 -9.89 -2.54 -9.96
N THR A 71 -10.50 -3.10 -11.00
CA THR A 71 -11.96 -3.26 -11.10
C THR A 71 -12.47 -4.43 -10.23
N GLU A 72 -13.80 -4.44 -9.99
CA GLU A 72 -14.52 -5.29 -9.02
C GLU A 72 -14.29 -6.81 -9.10
N ALA A 73 -13.68 -7.33 -10.17
CA ALA A 73 -13.39 -8.77 -10.29
C ALA A 73 -12.22 -9.24 -9.40
N ALA A 74 -11.44 -8.31 -8.84
CA ALA A 74 -10.37 -8.62 -7.90
C ALA A 74 -10.86 -8.60 -6.45
N PRO A 75 -10.36 -9.50 -5.57
CA PRO A 75 -10.73 -9.49 -4.16
C PRO A 75 -10.42 -8.13 -3.52
N GLU A 76 -11.37 -7.61 -2.75
CA GLU A 76 -11.27 -6.29 -2.11
C GLU A 76 -10.03 -6.17 -1.23
N GLY A 77 -9.15 -5.22 -1.57
CA GLY A 77 -7.96 -4.93 -0.79
C GLY A 77 -6.99 -3.94 -1.46
N LEU A 78 -5.91 -3.69 -0.72
CA LEU A 78 -4.76 -2.90 -1.15
C LEU A 78 -3.55 -3.82 -1.24
N ARG A 79 -2.85 -3.78 -2.37
CA ARG A 79 -1.53 -4.39 -2.52
C ARG A 79 -0.50 -3.30 -2.71
N LEU A 80 0.54 -3.33 -1.89
CA LEU A 80 1.66 -2.39 -1.95
C LEU A 80 2.95 -3.15 -2.24
N ARG A 81 3.72 -2.62 -3.18
CA ARG A 81 5.03 -3.15 -3.56
C ARG A 81 6.05 -2.01 -3.64
N ALA A 82 7.26 -2.29 -3.18
CA ALA A 82 8.40 -1.40 -3.28
C ALA A 82 9.48 -2.07 -4.12
N TYR A 83 10.09 -1.30 -5.00
CA TYR A 83 11.14 -1.75 -5.90
C TYR A 83 12.35 -0.83 -5.81
N ASP A 84 13.54 -1.39 -6.04
CA ASP A 84 14.77 -0.61 -6.23
C ASP A 84 14.90 -0.07 -7.67
N GLU A 85 15.96 0.70 -7.93
CA GLU A 85 16.23 1.28 -9.26
C GLU A 85 16.38 0.24 -10.37
N ALA A 86 16.78 -1.00 -10.03
CA ALA A 86 16.91 -2.09 -11.00
C ALA A 86 15.58 -2.81 -11.24
N GLY A 87 14.49 -2.38 -10.60
CA GLY A 87 13.18 -3.02 -10.67
C GLY A 87 13.07 -4.29 -9.84
N ARG A 88 13.99 -4.56 -8.91
CA ARG A 88 13.90 -5.73 -8.02
C ARG A 88 12.94 -5.43 -6.89
N LEU A 89 12.11 -6.42 -6.55
CA LEU A 89 11.16 -6.30 -5.45
C LEU A 89 11.90 -6.28 -4.11
N LEU A 90 11.71 -5.20 -3.35
CA LEU A 90 12.24 -5.06 -1.99
C LEU A 90 11.24 -5.56 -0.96
N LEU A 91 9.99 -5.10 -1.05
CA LEU A 91 8.93 -5.46 -0.11
C LEU A 91 7.58 -5.54 -0.84
N ALA A 92 6.77 -6.53 -0.47
CA ALA A 92 5.38 -6.63 -0.91
C ALA A 92 4.47 -6.97 0.27
N ARG A 93 3.36 -6.24 0.40
CA ARG A 93 2.31 -6.53 1.39
C ARG A 93 0.93 -6.44 0.75
N ALA A 94 0.05 -7.34 1.17
CA ALA A 94 -1.34 -7.33 0.81
C ALA A 94 -2.17 -7.09 2.06
N TYR A 95 -3.09 -6.14 1.96
CA TYR A 95 -4.06 -5.78 2.97
C TYR A 95 -5.41 -6.18 2.37
N GLY A 96 -6.09 -7.11 3.02
CA GLY A 96 -7.37 -7.63 2.54
C GLY A 96 -8.48 -7.33 3.53
N ARG A 97 -9.72 -7.34 3.06
CA ARG A 97 -10.87 -7.34 3.95
C ARG A 97 -10.91 -8.70 4.66
N ALA A 98 -10.91 -8.72 5.99
CA ALA A 98 -11.17 -9.99 6.69
C ALA A 98 -12.62 -10.39 6.38
N GLU A 99 -12.84 -11.56 5.79
CA GLU A 99 -14.17 -12.17 5.78
C GLU A 99 -14.57 -12.39 7.23
N VAL A 100 -15.47 -11.55 7.74
CA VAL A 100 -16.15 -11.83 9.01
C VAL A 100 -16.96 -13.10 8.78
N LYS A 101 -16.43 -14.27 9.17
CA LYS A 101 -17.24 -15.48 9.33
C LYS A 101 -18.31 -15.15 10.37
N ARG A 102 -19.52 -14.84 9.92
CA ARG A 102 -20.71 -14.86 10.78
C ARG A 102 -20.90 -16.31 11.23
N GLY A 103 -20.59 -16.58 12.49
CA GLY A 103 -21.08 -17.77 13.20
C GLY A 103 -22.53 -17.62 13.57
#